data_AF-K6Z9F7-F1
#
_entry.id   AF-K6Z9F7-F1
#
_cell.length_a   1.000
_cell.length_b   1.000
_cell.length_c   1.000
_cell.angle_alpha   90.00
_cell.angle_beta   90.00
_cell.angle_gamma   90.00
#
_symmetry.space_group_name_H-M   'P 1'
#
loop_
_entity.id
_entity.type
_entity.pdbx_description
1 polymer ?
#
loop_
_entity_poly.entity_id
_entity_poly.type
_entity_poly.pdbx_seq_one_letter_code
_entity_poly.pdbx_strand_id
1 'polypeptide(L)'
;MTQLAVNGQQFEPINQQLIEDMKTHLNEWKTIQPSVERLVALEGELKELITQLSQMAQEQTYTQKDLLDEQHEITVEKEPVPELVEISSEKEYMKQPEVKPETVVETSYQFKNSTAVGVQLYSLTDKNALIANWNELLNKHSKLLVSYTPIYEEIKVRGETYYRVKVGPFNSLQQANQLCAKLQAVNTPCFTVRYNGVPFL
;
A
#
# COMPACT_ATOMS: atom_id res chain seq x y z
N MET A 1 20.49 40.60 -63.43
CA MET A 1 19.79 39.31 -63.31
C MET A 1 20.02 38.81 -61.90
N THR A 2 18.91 38.52 -61.23
CA THR A 2 18.77 38.20 -59.80
C THR A 2 19.38 36.83 -59.49
N GLN A 3 20.24 36.72 -58.48
CA GLN A 3 20.58 35.43 -57.88
C GLN A 3 19.93 35.35 -56.48
N LEU A 4 18.95 34.47 -56.39
CA LEU A 4 18.43 33.91 -55.15
C LEU A 4 19.43 32.83 -54.69
N ALA A 5 20.00 32.96 -53.49
CA ALA A 5 20.70 31.88 -52.81
C ALA A 5 19.96 31.56 -51.53
N VAL A 6 19.70 30.26 -51.38
CA VAL A 6 18.73 29.61 -50.52
C VAL A 6 19.17 29.66 -49.05
N ASN A 7 18.27 30.10 -48.17
CA ASN A 7 18.40 29.94 -46.72
C ASN A 7 18.43 28.44 -46.37
N GLY A 8 19.59 27.96 -45.91
CA GLY A 8 19.74 26.64 -45.32
C GLY A 8 19.02 26.57 -43.98
N GLN A 9 17.79 26.03 -43.98
CA GLN A 9 17.10 25.67 -42.75
C GLN A 9 17.73 24.41 -42.17
N GLN A 10 18.30 24.54 -40.96
CA GLN A 10 18.63 23.41 -40.09
C GLN A 10 17.35 22.60 -39.79
N PHE A 11 17.32 21.35 -40.24
CA PHE A 11 16.40 20.34 -39.76
C PHE A 11 17.22 19.09 -39.40
N GLU A 12 17.34 18.82 -38.09
CA GLU A 12 17.29 17.50 -37.41
C GLU A 12 18.10 17.48 -36.09
N PRO A 13 17.40 17.51 -34.94
CA PRO A 13 17.92 16.82 -33.75
C PRO A 13 16.93 15.82 -33.11
N ILE A 14 15.72 15.65 -33.64
CA ILE A 14 14.64 14.86 -32.99
C ILE A 14 14.96 13.36 -32.96
N ASN A 15 15.64 12.83 -34.00
CA ASN A 15 15.90 11.39 -34.12
C ASN A 15 17.04 10.89 -33.20
N GLN A 16 17.97 11.75 -32.76
CA GLN A 16 19.09 11.33 -31.91
C GLN A 16 18.64 11.08 -30.47
N GLN A 17 17.84 11.97 -29.89
CA GLN A 17 17.31 11.80 -28.54
C GLN A 17 16.49 10.51 -28.42
N LEU A 18 15.64 10.22 -29.41
CA LEU A 18 14.83 9.00 -29.44
C LEU A 18 15.71 7.73 -29.42
N ILE A 19 16.82 7.73 -30.14
CA ILE A 19 17.75 6.60 -30.18
C ILE A 19 18.46 6.43 -28.83
N GLU A 20 18.83 7.52 -28.17
CA GLU A 20 19.46 7.49 -26.85
C GLU A 20 18.49 7.01 -25.77
N ASP A 21 17.25 7.48 -25.79
CA ASP A 21 16.19 7.04 -24.88
C ASP A 21 15.89 5.54 -25.07
N MET A 22 15.79 5.08 -26.32
CA MET A 22 15.60 3.65 -26.61
C MET A 22 16.77 2.79 -26.11
N LYS A 23 18.02 3.23 -26.32
CA LYS A 23 19.20 2.53 -25.80
C LYS A 23 19.18 2.44 -24.28
N THR A 24 18.73 3.50 -23.62
CA THR A 24 18.59 3.54 -22.16
C THR A 24 17.57 2.52 -21.68
N HIS A 25 16.37 2.51 -22.27
CA HIS A 25 15.32 1.54 -21.91
C HIS A 25 15.74 0.09 -22.19
N LEU A 26 16.50 -0.18 -23.25
CA LEU A 26 17.04 -1.52 -23.53
C LEU A 26 18.00 -1.98 -22.45
N ASN A 27 18.88 -1.08 -21.99
CA ASN A 27 19.79 -1.38 -20.89
C ASN A 27 19.04 -1.63 -19.59
N GLU A 28 18.06 -0.78 -19.26
CA GLU A 28 17.19 -0.97 -18.10
C GLU A 28 16.45 -2.31 -18.15
N TRP A 29 15.84 -2.66 -19.29
CA TRP A 29 15.17 -3.95 -19.46
C TRP A 29 16.12 -5.13 -19.30
N LYS A 30 17.33 -5.05 -19.84
CA LYS A 30 18.35 -6.09 -19.70
C LYS A 30 18.76 -6.31 -18.24
N THR A 31 18.75 -5.27 -17.40
CA THR A 31 19.00 -5.44 -15.96
C THR A 31 17.87 -6.17 -15.24
N ILE A 32 16.64 -6.08 -15.75
CA ILE A 32 15.44 -6.67 -15.15
C ILE A 32 15.19 -8.11 -15.68
N GLN A 33 15.64 -8.42 -16.89
CA GLN A 33 15.53 -9.75 -17.52
C GLN A 33 15.82 -10.93 -16.57
N PRO A 34 16.95 -11.00 -15.84
CA PRO A 34 17.25 -12.15 -14.97
C PRO A 34 16.27 -12.26 -13.78
N SER A 35 15.72 -11.13 -13.32
CA SER A 35 14.71 -11.15 -12.26
C SER A 35 13.39 -11.72 -12.77
N VAL A 36 13.01 -11.43 -14.02
CA VAL A 36 11.81 -12.01 -14.66
C VAL A 36 11.99 -13.50 -14.91
N GLU A 37 13.15 -13.92 -15.43
CA GLU A 37 13.48 -15.34 -15.61
C GLU A 37 13.37 -16.11 -14.29
N ARG A 38 13.87 -15.52 -13.19
CA ARG A 38 13.71 -16.10 -11.85
C ARG A 38 12.25 -16.20 -11.42
N LEU A 39 11.42 -15.19 -11.68
CA LEU A 39 9.99 -15.23 -11.35
C LEU A 39 9.24 -16.32 -12.12
N VAL A 40 9.57 -16.52 -13.40
CA VAL A 40 8.98 -17.59 -14.23
C VAL A 40 9.41 -18.98 -13.74
N ALA A 41 10.68 -19.14 -13.34
CA ALA A 41 11.14 -20.39 -12.74
C ALA A 41 10.38 -20.72 -11.43
N LEU A 42 10.19 -19.71 -10.57
CA LEU A 42 9.43 -19.85 -9.33
C LEU A 42 7.94 -20.17 -9.57
N GLU A 43 7.34 -19.69 -10.67
CA GLU A 43 5.96 -20.05 -11.03
C GLU A 43 5.82 -21.54 -11.31
N GLY A 44 6.80 -22.15 -11.98
CA GLY A 44 6.85 -23.59 -12.22
C GLY A 44 6.93 -24.38 -10.91
N GLU A 45 7.87 -24.01 -10.04
CA GLU A 45 8.04 -24.65 -8.72
C GLU A 45 6.78 -24.53 -7.84
N LEU A 46 6.10 -23.38 -7.89
CA LEU A 46 4.85 -23.18 -7.13
C LEU A 46 3.72 -24.09 -7.63
N LYS A 47 3.58 -24.27 -8.96
CA LYS A 47 2.58 -25.18 -9.55
C LYS A 47 2.83 -26.64 -9.15
N GLU A 48 4.09 -27.06 -9.09
CA GLU A 48 4.45 -28.39 -8.61
C GLU A 48 4.11 -28.58 -7.13
N LEU A 49 4.41 -27.60 -6.27
CA LEU A 49 4.02 -27.63 -4.85
C LEU A 49 2.50 -27.74 -4.65
N ILE A 50 1.73 -26.98 -5.44
CA ILE A 50 0.26 -27.04 -5.41
C ILE A 50 -0.24 -28.45 -5.76
N THR A 51 0.37 -29.08 -6.76
CA THR A 51 0.01 -30.44 -7.20
C THR A 51 0.26 -31.45 -6.08
N GLN A 52 1.43 -31.40 -5.43
CA GLN A 52 1.74 -32.30 -4.30
C GLN A 52 0.83 -32.07 -3.10
N LEU A 53 0.56 -30.82 -2.73
CA LEU A 53 -0.38 -30.48 -1.65
C LEU A 53 -1.79 -31.00 -1.95
N SER A 54 -2.25 -30.91 -3.20
CA SER A 54 -3.55 -31.44 -3.61
C SER A 54 -3.65 -32.96 -3.49
N GLN A 55 -2.55 -33.67 -3.79
CA GLN A 55 -2.46 -35.13 -3.65
C GLN A 55 -2.47 -35.55 -2.17
N MET A 56 -1.64 -34.91 -1.32
CA MET A 56 -1.63 -35.20 0.12
C MET A 56 -2.99 -34.89 0.78
N ALA A 57 -3.67 -33.82 0.37
CA ALA A 57 -4.99 -33.49 0.89
C ALA A 57 -6.05 -34.56 0.54
N GLN A 58 -5.91 -35.25 -0.59
CA GLN A 58 -6.78 -36.36 -0.99
C GLN A 58 -6.47 -37.66 -0.21
N GLU A 59 -5.23 -37.86 0.23
CA GLU A 59 -4.82 -39.01 1.06
C GLU A 59 -5.28 -38.89 2.52
N GLN A 60 -5.42 -37.66 3.06
CA GLN A 60 -5.88 -37.43 4.44
C GLN A 60 -7.38 -37.72 4.66
N THR A 61 -8.16 -37.95 3.60
CA THR A 61 -9.58 -38.30 3.70
C THR A 61 -9.85 -39.76 4.13
N TYR A 62 -8.82 -40.60 4.24
CA TYR A 62 -8.99 -42.03 4.57
C TYR A 62 -8.68 -42.40 6.04
N THR A 63 -8.22 -41.47 6.88
CA THR A 63 -7.81 -41.77 8.27
C THR A 63 -8.73 -41.18 9.34
N GLN A 64 -9.92 -40.71 8.97
CA GLN A 64 -10.89 -40.10 9.91
C GLN A 64 -12.28 -40.75 9.86
N LYS A 65 -12.36 -42.05 9.54
CA LYS A 65 -13.59 -42.86 9.67
C LYS A 65 -13.49 -44.09 10.58
N ASP A 66 -12.33 -44.36 11.20
CA ASP A 66 -12.11 -45.58 12.02
C ASP A 66 -11.81 -45.33 13.51
N LEU A 67 -12.14 -44.16 14.07
CA LEU A 67 -12.05 -43.94 15.53
C LEU A 67 -13.35 -43.35 16.07
N LEU A 68 -14.43 -44.12 15.91
CA LEU A 68 -15.70 -43.99 16.62
C LEU A 68 -15.93 -45.28 17.40
N ASP A 69 -15.10 -45.55 18.40
CA ASP A 69 -15.50 -46.41 19.53
C ASP A 69 -14.51 -46.24 20.68
N GLU A 70 -14.81 -45.34 21.61
CA GLU A 70 -14.74 -45.68 23.03
C GLU A 70 -15.40 -44.55 23.85
N GLN A 71 -16.55 -44.91 24.37
CA GLN A 71 -17.35 -44.18 25.33
C GLN A 71 -16.57 -44.08 26.65
N HIS A 72 -16.51 -42.90 27.26
CA HIS A 72 -16.53 -42.79 28.72
C HIS A 72 -17.25 -41.50 29.14
N GLU A 73 -18.47 -41.74 29.58
CA GLU A 73 -19.35 -40.94 30.41
C GLU A 73 -18.67 -40.59 31.75
N ILE A 74 -18.53 -39.31 32.10
CA ILE A 74 -18.55 -38.86 33.50
C ILE A 74 -19.36 -37.57 33.63
N THR A 75 -20.32 -37.68 34.53
CA THR A 75 -21.42 -36.80 34.89
C THR A 75 -20.98 -35.62 35.77
N VAL A 76 -21.73 -34.54 35.61
CA VAL A 76 -21.87 -33.28 36.35
C VAL A 76 -21.63 -33.34 37.87
N GLU A 77 -20.91 -32.37 38.43
CA GLU A 77 -21.17 -31.85 39.78
C GLU A 77 -21.02 -30.31 39.84
N LYS A 78 -22.02 -29.64 40.40
CA LYS A 78 -22.20 -28.18 40.48
C LYS A 78 -21.75 -27.61 41.84
N GLU A 79 -21.29 -26.35 41.77
CA GLU A 79 -21.35 -25.24 42.76
C GLU A 79 -20.33 -25.14 43.91
N PRO A 80 -20.08 -23.92 44.48
CA PRO A 80 -20.62 -22.59 44.15
C PRO A 80 -19.59 -21.43 43.99
N VAL A 81 -20.13 -20.30 43.51
CA VAL A 81 -19.53 -18.95 43.41
C VAL A 81 -19.54 -18.23 44.77
N PRO A 82 -18.58 -17.33 45.03
CA PRO A 82 -18.94 -15.94 45.39
C PRO A 82 -18.05 -14.95 44.58
N GLU A 83 -18.61 -14.10 43.73
CA GLU A 83 -19.23 -12.78 44.01
C GLU A 83 -18.24 -11.71 44.50
N LEU A 84 -17.91 -10.83 43.54
CA LEU A 84 -17.62 -9.39 43.59
C LEU A 84 -16.56 -8.85 44.57
N VAL A 85 -15.47 -8.33 43.99
CA VAL A 85 -14.90 -7.06 44.45
C VAL A 85 -14.68 -6.15 43.23
N GLU A 86 -15.58 -5.18 43.11
CA GLU A 86 -15.37 -3.93 42.38
C GLU A 86 -14.16 -3.19 42.98
N ILE A 87 -13.24 -2.73 42.14
CA ILE A 87 -12.45 -1.54 42.46
C ILE A 87 -12.55 -0.59 41.27
N SER A 88 -13.52 0.29 41.40
CA SER A 88 -13.66 1.57 40.70
C SER A 88 -12.83 2.64 41.42
N SER A 89 -12.65 3.77 40.73
CA SER A 89 -12.09 5.04 41.20
C SER A 89 -10.55 5.10 41.21
N GLU A 90 -9.87 6.17 40.85
CA GLU A 90 -10.22 7.45 40.23
C GLU A 90 -8.87 8.06 39.83
N LYS A 91 -8.90 8.86 38.79
CA LYS A 91 -7.84 9.72 38.26
C LYS A 91 -6.97 10.37 39.35
N GLU A 92 -5.66 10.39 39.12
CA GLU A 92 -4.85 11.54 39.52
C GLU A 92 -3.97 12.03 38.36
N TYR A 93 -4.45 13.14 37.82
CA TYR A 93 -3.84 14.03 36.87
C TYR A 93 -2.66 14.75 37.53
N MET A 94 -1.44 14.59 37.01
CA MET A 94 -0.33 15.49 37.32
C MET A 94 0.38 15.97 36.05
N LYS A 95 0.00 17.21 35.68
CA LYS A 95 0.83 18.31 35.17
C LYS A 95 1.40 18.22 33.75
N GLN A 96 0.55 18.66 32.83
CA GLN A 96 0.93 19.46 31.67
C GLN A 96 1.54 20.82 32.13
N PRO A 97 2.67 21.26 31.57
CA PRO A 97 3.02 22.67 31.55
C PRO A 97 2.14 23.38 30.53
N GLU A 98 1.35 24.32 31.04
CA GLU A 98 0.55 25.28 30.31
C GLU A 98 1.47 26.15 29.43
N VAL A 99 1.42 25.95 28.10
CA VAL A 99 2.02 26.87 27.13
C VAL A 99 0.90 27.70 26.51
N LYS A 100 0.97 28.97 26.86
CA LYS A 100 0.24 30.17 26.40
C LYS A 100 -0.20 30.15 24.92
N PRO A 101 -1.36 30.74 24.57
CA PRO A 101 -1.94 30.64 23.23
C PRO A 101 -1.14 31.49 22.24
N GLU A 102 -0.34 30.83 21.40
CA GLU A 102 0.21 31.42 20.18
C GLU A 102 -0.61 30.91 18.99
N THR A 103 -1.48 31.81 18.52
CA THR A 103 -1.80 32.05 17.12
C THR A 103 -1.90 30.82 16.23
N VAL A 104 -3.13 30.42 15.97
CA VAL A 104 -3.52 29.50 14.90
C VAL A 104 -3.04 30.08 13.56
N VAL A 105 -1.86 29.66 13.11
CA VAL A 105 -1.40 29.97 11.75
C VAL A 105 -2.08 28.96 10.83
N GLU A 106 -3.16 29.41 10.21
CA GLU A 106 -3.87 28.77 9.12
C GLU A 106 -2.88 28.61 7.93
N THR A 107 -2.12 27.52 7.96
CA THR A 107 -1.22 27.17 6.86
C THR A 107 -2.07 26.60 5.74
N SER A 108 -2.33 27.43 4.74
CA SER A 108 -2.95 27.00 3.48
C SER A 108 -1.98 26.09 2.72
N TYR A 109 -2.06 24.78 2.98
CA TYR A 109 -1.25 23.75 2.32
C TYR A 109 -1.67 23.56 0.84
N GLN A 110 -1.24 24.48 -0.02
CA GLN A 110 -1.32 24.34 -1.46
C GLN A 110 -0.03 23.67 -1.97
N PHE A 111 0.01 22.33 -2.00
CA PHE A 111 1.10 21.59 -2.65
C PHE A 111 0.98 21.69 -4.17
N LYS A 112 1.41 22.83 -4.75
CA LYS A 112 1.54 22.99 -6.20
C LYS A 112 2.90 22.44 -6.67
N ASN A 113 2.84 21.48 -7.60
CA ASN A 113 3.95 20.94 -8.41
C ASN A 113 5.11 20.29 -7.66
N SER A 114 4.81 19.23 -6.89
CA SER A 114 5.85 18.38 -6.32
C SER A 114 6.23 17.24 -7.26
N THR A 115 7.52 17.13 -7.61
CA THR A 115 8.13 15.92 -8.18
C THR A 115 8.28 14.80 -7.14
N ALA A 116 7.83 15.03 -5.90
CA ALA A 116 7.94 14.04 -4.84
C ALA A 116 7.15 12.77 -5.14
N VAL A 117 7.68 11.67 -4.63
CA VAL A 117 7.10 10.34 -4.79
C VAL A 117 6.18 10.04 -3.61
N GLY A 118 5.05 9.40 -3.88
CA GLY A 118 4.08 8.92 -2.90
C GLY A 118 3.76 7.45 -3.13
N VAL A 119 3.05 6.85 -2.19
CA VAL A 119 2.47 5.50 -2.33
C VAL A 119 0.96 5.65 -2.34
N GLN A 120 0.31 5.22 -3.42
CA GLN A 120 -1.14 5.10 -3.47
C GLN A 120 -1.55 3.80 -2.80
N LEU A 121 -2.51 3.89 -1.88
CA LEU A 121 -2.99 2.77 -1.07
C LEU A 121 -4.31 2.22 -1.60
N TYR A 122 -5.26 3.10 -1.94
CA TYR A 122 -6.58 2.70 -2.45
C TYR A 122 -7.25 3.86 -3.19
N SER A 123 -8.36 3.56 -3.87
CA SER A 123 -9.22 4.55 -4.53
C SER A 123 -10.68 4.28 -4.15
N LEU A 124 -11.43 5.32 -3.79
CA LEU A 124 -12.85 5.25 -3.45
C LEU A 124 -13.68 6.08 -4.41
N THR A 125 -14.95 5.75 -4.58
CA THR A 125 -15.92 6.56 -5.33
C THR A 125 -16.74 7.48 -4.41
N ASP A 126 -16.80 7.17 -3.10
CA ASP A 126 -17.42 8.01 -2.08
C ASP A 126 -16.35 8.77 -1.28
N LYS A 127 -16.44 10.10 -1.31
CA LYS A 127 -15.54 11.00 -0.57
C LYS A 127 -15.72 10.86 0.94
N ASN A 128 -16.93 10.60 1.42
CA ASN A 128 -17.21 10.54 2.85
C ASN A 128 -16.60 9.29 3.51
N ALA A 129 -16.31 8.27 2.70
CA ALA A 129 -15.70 7.02 3.14
C ALA A 129 -14.17 7.13 3.38
N LEU A 130 -13.52 8.25 3.04
CA LEU A 130 -12.07 8.43 3.16
C LEU A 130 -11.53 8.17 4.57
N ILE A 131 -12.09 8.84 5.57
CA ILE A 131 -11.64 8.77 6.97
C ILE A 131 -11.86 7.37 7.54
N ALA A 132 -13.06 6.80 7.32
CA ALA A 132 -13.39 5.46 7.81
C ALA A 132 -12.45 4.39 7.24
N ASN A 133 -12.20 4.41 5.92
CA ASN A 133 -11.31 3.47 5.26
C ASN A 133 -9.85 3.64 5.68
N TRP A 134 -9.41 4.88 5.93
CA TRP A 134 -8.07 5.13 6.46
C TRP A 134 -7.89 4.56 7.85
N ASN A 135 -8.86 4.78 8.74
CA ASN A 135 -8.83 4.23 10.10
C ASN A 135 -8.83 2.70 10.08
N GLU A 136 -9.62 2.08 9.22
CA GLU A 136 -9.62 0.62 9.04
C GLU A 136 -8.24 0.12 8.59
N LEU A 137 -7.64 0.76 7.57
CA LEU A 137 -6.32 0.40 7.08
C LEU A 137 -5.23 0.60 8.15
N LEU A 138 -5.31 1.70 8.89
CA LEU A 138 -4.38 2.02 9.97
C LEU A 138 -4.49 1.00 11.12
N ASN A 139 -5.70 0.56 11.46
CA ASN A 139 -5.89 -0.48 12.48
C ASN A 139 -5.28 -1.83 12.06
N LYS A 140 -5.39 -2.19 10.77
CA LYS A 140 -4.81 -3.42 10.23
C LYS A 140 -3.28 -3.35 10.12
N HIS A 141 -2.72 -2.19 9.79
CA HIS A 141 -1.30 -2.03 9.46
C HIS A 141 -0.62 -0.89 10.24
N SER A 142 -0.98 -0.72 11.52
CA SER A 142 -0.52 0.39 12.37
C SER A 142 1.01 0.51 12.40
N LYS A 143 1.72 -0.61 12.50
CA LYS A 143 3.19 -0.68 12.46
C LYS A 143 3.82 -0.05 11.20
N LEU A 144 3.10 -0.03 10.09
CA LEU A 144 3.59 0.50 8.81
C LEU A 144 3.06 1.90 8.51
N LEU A 145 1.89 2.27 9.02
CA LEU A 145 1.16 3.46 8.57
C LEU A 145 1.01 4.58 9.61
N VAL A 146 1.25 4.32 10.90
CA VAL A 146 1.00 5.30 11.98
C VAL A 146 1.80 6.60 11.86
N SER A 147 2.96 6.56 11.22
CA SER A 147 3.81 7.74 11.03
C SER A 147 3.48 8.55 9.79
N TYR A 148 2.43 8.19 9.05
CA TYR A 148 2.06 8.85 7.80
C TYR A 148 0.73 9.57 7.93
N THR A 149 0.68 10.79 7.40
CA THR A 149 -0.57 11.54 7.21
C THR A 149 -1.07 11.29 5.79
N PRO A 150 -2.31 10.80 5.61
CA PRO A 150 -2.84 10.56 4.28
C PRO A 150 -3.24 11.86 3.59
N ILE A 151 -3.09 11.87 2.26
CA ILE A 151 -3.71 12.86 1.37
C ILE A 151 -4.62 12.14 0.38
N TYR A 152 -5.55 12.86 -0.23
CA TYR A 152 -6.33 12.34 -1.35
C TYR A 152 -6.20 13.20 -2.61
N GLU A 153 -6.27 12.57 -3.77
CA GLU A 153 -6.40 13.20 -5.08
C GLU A 153 -7.78 12.88 -5.66
N GLU A 154 -8.51 13.90 -6.10
CA GLU A 154 -9.74 13.73 -6.89
C GLU A 154 -9.39 13.65 -8.38
N ILE A 155 -9.88 12.61 -9.06
CA ILE A 155 -9.68 12.41 -10.49
C ILE A 155 -10.92 11.81 -11.15
N LYS A 156 -11.19 12.22 -12.39
CA LYS A 156 -12.25 11.62 -13.21
C LYS A 156 -11.67 10.59 -14.18
N VAL A 157 -12.17 9.36 -14.12
CA VAL A 157 -11.81 8.27 -15.02
C VAL A 157 -13.08 7.77 -15.69
N ARG A 158 -13.18 7.90 -17.02
CA ARG A 158 -14.35 7.44 -17.80
C ARG A 158 -15.70 8.00 -17.30
N GLY A 159 -15.71 9.22 -16.79
CA GLY A 159 -16.91 9.90 -16.28
C GLY A 159 -17.21 9.65 -14.79
N GLU A 160 -16.52 8.72 -14.15
CA GLU A 160 -16.65 8.45 -12.72
C GLU A 160 -15.55 9.16 -11.93
N THR A 161 -15.91 9.74 -10.79
CA THR A 161 -14.96 10.42 -9.90
C THR A 161 -14.38 9.42 -8.90
N TYR A 162 -13.06 9.41 -8.79
CA TYR A 162 -12.31 8.61 -7.83
C TYR A 162 -11.53 9.53 -6.88
N TYR A 163 -11.49 9.14 -5.61
CA TYR A 163 -10.71 9.74 -4.55
C TYR A 163 -9.57 8.79 -4.19
N ARG A 164 -8.36 9.08 -4.69
CA ARG A 164 -7.17 8.25 -4.53
C ARG A 164 -6.43 8.63 -3.27
N VAL A 165 -6.30 7.70 -2.33
CA VAL A 165 -5.60 7.94 -1.07
C VAL A 165 -4.13 7.58 -1.20
N LYS A 166 -3.27 8.49 -0.75
CA LYS A 166 -1.82 8.40 -0.86
C LYS A 166 -1.15 8.78 0.46
N VAL A 167 0.06 8.25 0.67
CA VAL A 167 0.97 8.65 1.74
C VAL A 167 2.32 9.08 1.18
N GLY A 168 3.04 9.90 1.95
CA GLY A 168 4.31 10.50 1.56
C GLY A 168 4.49 11.89 2.18
N PRO A 169 5.34 12.76 1.60
CA PRO A 169 6.23 12.50 0.47
C PRO A 169 7.42 11.60 0.85
N PHE A 170 7.93 10.83 -0.10
CA PHE A 170 9.17 10.07 0.02
C PHE A 170 10.32 10.79 -0.67
N ASN A 171 11.53 10.65 -0.13
CA ASN A 171 12.75 11.26 -0.67
C ASN A 171 13.25 10.55 -1.93
N SER A 172 12.81 9.31 -2.17
CA SER A 172 13.19 8.53 -3.35
C SER A 172 12.12 7.51 -3.74
N LEU A 173 12.16 7.08 -5.00
CA LEU A 173 11.34 5.97 -5.50
C LEU A 173 11.62 4.67 -4.73
N GLN A 174 12.87 4.41 -4.36
CA GLN A 174 13.25 3.22 -3.58
C GLN A 174 12.57 3.21 -2.21
N GLN A 175 12.52 4.34 -1.49
CA GLN A 175 11.87 4.43 -0.19
C GLN A 175 10.36 4.16 -0.29
N ALA A 176 9.71 4.72 -1.31
CA ALA A 176 8.29 4.48 -1.59
C ALA A 176 8.03 3.00 -1.95
N ASN A 177 8.88 2.40 -2.78
CA ASN A 177 8.82 0.99 -3.13
C ASN A 177 9.01 0.07 -1.93
N GLN A 178 9.91 0.42 -1.00
CA GLN A 178 10.13 -0.37 0.22
C GLN A 178 8.90 -0.36 1.13
N LEU A 179 8.24 0.79 1.31
CA LEU A 179 6.97 0.82 2.05
C LEU A 179 5.92 -0.03 1.32
N CYS A 180 5.80 0.14 0.01
CA CYS A 180 4.79 -0.57 -0.76
C CYS A 180 5.02 -2.10 -0.73
N ALA A 181 6.26 -2.56 -0.87
CA ALA A 181 6.60 -3.97 -0.75
C ALA A 181 6.23 -4.55 0.63
N LYS A 182 6.45 -3.79 1.72
CA LYS A 182 6.04 -4.19 3.08
C LYS A 182 4.52 -4.32 3.20
N LEU A 183 3.76 -3.41 2.59
CA LEU A 183 2.30 -3.45 2.56
C LEU A 183 1.78 -4.63 1.74
N GLN A 184 2.36 -4.88 0.56
CA GLN A 184 2.03 -6.02 -0.29
C GLN A 184 2.30 -7.36 0.42
N ALA A 185 3.39 -7.46 1.18
CA ALA A 185 3.72 -8.65 1.98
C ALA A 185 2.68 -8.95 3.08
N VAL A 186 1.86 -7.97 3.47
CA VAL A 186 0.74 -8.12 4.40
C VAL A 186 -0.61 -7.98 3.71
N ASN A 187 -0.69 -8.32 2.41
CA ASN A 187 -1.89 -8.33 1.58
C ASN A 187 -2.58 -6.96 1.40
N THR A 188 -1.85 -5.85 1.55
CA THR A 188 -2.34 -4.52 1.18
C THR A 188 -1.79 -4.13 -0.20
N PRO A 189 -2.64 -4.02 -1.24
CA PRO A 189 -2.20 -3.56 -2.55
C PRO A 189 -1.78 -2.08 -2.47
N CYS A 190 -0.75 -1.74 -3.23
CA CYS A 190 -0.27 -0.38 -3.38
C CYS A 190 0.62 -0.27 -4.61
N PHE A 191 0.92 0.96 -5.00
CA PHE A 191 1.93 1.26 -6.01
C PHE A 191 2.46 2.69 -5.83
N THR A 192 3.64 2.95 -6.36
CA THR A 192 4.27 4.28 -6.31
C THR A 192 3.66 5.22 -7.34
N VAL A 193 3.41 6.45 -6.92
CA VAL A 193 2.80 7.51 -7.74
C VAL A 193 3.48 8.85 -7.45
N ARG A 194 3.09 9.90 -8.18
CA ARG A 194 3.40 11.28 -7.77
C ARG A 194 2.65 11.60 -6.47
N TYR A 195 3.33 12.26 -5.53
CA TYR A 195 2.74 12.77 -4.31
C TYR A 195 2.06 14.13 -4.57
N ASN A 196 0.77 14.08 -4.85
CA ASN A 196 -0.09 15.24 -5.09
C ASN A 196 -1.51 14.95 -4.57
N GLY A 197 -2.18 15.99 -4.07
CA GLY A 197 -3.48 15.89 -3.43
C GLY A 197 -3.64 16.90 -2.31
N VAL A 198 -4.68 16.71 -1.50
CA VAL A 198 -4.98 17.54 -0.32
C VAL A 198 -5.11 16.66 0.93
N PRO A 199 -4.77 17.17 2.13
CA PRO A 199 -4.98 16.45 3.39
C PRO A 199 -6.44 16.05 3.60
N PHE A 200 -6.65 15.03 4.42
CA PHE A 200 -7.97 14.72 4.96
C PHE A 200 -8.32 15.86 5.92
N LEU A 201 -9.40 16.58 5.63
CA LEU A 201 -9.88 17.68 6.47
C LEU A 201 -10.38 17.17 7.82
#